data_AF-A0A7C5LTK8-F1
#
_entry.id   AF-A0A7C5LTK8-F1
#
_cell.length_a   1.000
_cell.length_b   1.000
_cell.length_c   1.000
_cell.angle_alpha   90.00
_cell.angle_beta   90.00
_cell.angle_gamma   90.00
#
_symmetry.space_group_name_H-M   'P 1'
#
loop_
_entity.id
_entity.type
_entity.pdbx_description
1 polymer ?
#
loop_
_entity_poly.entity_id
_entity_poly.type
_entity_poly.pdbx_seq_one_letter_code
_entity_poly.pdbx_strand_id
1 'polypeptide(L)'
;MAGLSLAAIGAGIGVAVILSALVGLVFGAAVIADTHPDDDDPEAALDAAMASPGALAQLSVLSLAVTLLSGAVTGWLAPAAPYANAALVGATGTVLGLALPAPGFPRRLRIAMALATLPVTLAGAWGLTAFTG
;
A
#
# COMPACT_ATOMS: atom_id res chain seq x y z
N MET A 1 -17.08 -22.75 -8.43
CA MET A 1 -16.29 -21.55 -8.03
C MET A 1 -16.75 -20.31 -8.81
N ALA A 2 -18.06 -20.07 -8.93
CA ALA A 2 -18.57 -18.90 -9.62
C ALA A 2 -18.45 -17.68 -8.67
N GLY A 3 -17.65 -16.68 -9.04
CA GLY A 3 -17.49 -15.44 -8.25
C GLY A 3 -16.07 -14.88 -8.23
N LEU A 4 -15.04 -15.70 -8.46
CA LEU A 4 -13.66 -15.21 -8.58
C LEU A 4 -13.43 -14.60 -9.97
N SER A 5 -12.86 -13.40 -10.00
CA SER A 5 -12.58 -12.62 -11.21
C SER A 5 -11.11 -12.24 -11.25
N LEU A 6 -10.35 -12.90 -12.13
CA LEU A 6 -8.93 -12.57 -12.36
C LEU A 6 -8.74 -11.12 -12.81
N ALA A 7 -9.68 -10.59 -13.58
CA ALA A 7 -9.65 -9.20 -14.02
C ALA A 7 -9.79 -8.23 -12.83
N ALA A 8 -10.70 -8.49 -11.89
CA ALA A 8 -10.89 -7.66 -10.70
C ALA A 8 -9.68 -7.74 -9.75
N ILE A 9 -9.13 -8.94 -9.54
CA ILE A 9 -7.91 -9.14 -8.74
C ILE A 9 -6.73 -8.40 -9.38
N GLY A 10 -6.55 -8.57 -10.69
CA GLY A 10 -5.50 -7.90 -11.45
C GLY A 10 -5.64 -6.37 -11.40
N ALA A 11 -6.86 -5.84 -11.49
CA ALA A 11 -7.12 -4.41 -11.34
C ALA A 11 -6.79 -3.90 -9.93
N GLY A 12 -7.19 -4.63 -8.87
CA GLY A 12 -6.84 -4.29 -7.49
C GLY A 12 -5.32 -4.24 -7.28
N ILE A 13 -4.60 -5.26 -7.72
CA ILE A 13 -3.12 -5.29 -7.66
C ILE A 13 -2.53 -4.14 -8.47
N GLY A 14 -3.03 -3.90 -9.68
CA GLY A 14 -2.56 -2.81 -10.55
C GLY A 14 -2.75 -1.43 -9.89
N VAL A 15 -3.90 -1.18 -9.27
CA VAL A 15 -4.16 0.05 -8.50
C VAL A 15 -3.17 0.18 -7.35
N ALA A 16 -2.92 -0.88 -6.59
CA ALA A 16 -1.97 -0.86 -5.50
C ALA A 16 -0.56 -0.47 -6.00
N VAL A 17 -0.09 -1.11 -7.07
CA VAL A 17 1.25 -0.83 -7.64
C VAL A 17 1.36 0.60 -8.17
N ILE A 18 0.38 1.06 -8.97
CA ILE A 18 0.40 2.40 -9.58
C ILE A 18 0.36 3.47 -8.48
N LEU A 19 -0.56 3.35 -7.53
CA LEU A 19 -0.68 4.35 -6.46
C LEU A 19 0.52 4.33 -5.51
N SER A 20 1.07 3.15 -5.20
CA SER A 20 2.31 3.07 -4.40
C SER A 20 3.49 3.74 -5.11
N ALA A 21 3.62 3.58 -6.43
CA ALA A 21 4.66 4.27 -7.20
C ALA A 21 4.45 5.79 -7.20
N LEU A 22 3.23 6.27 -7.41
CA LEU A 22 2.91 7.70 -7.38
C LEU A 22 3.15 8.32 -5.99
N VAL A 23 2.70 7.64 -4.93
CA VAL A 23 2.95 8.04 -3.55
C VAL A 23 4.45 8.11 -3.27
N GLY A 24 5.21 7.10 -3.67
CA GLY A 24 6.66 7.07 -3.49
C GLY A 24 7.36 8.21 -4.21
N LEU A 25 6.95 8.54 -5.44
CA LEU A 25 7.49 9.66 -6.21
C LEU A 25 7.19 11.01 -5.56
N VAL A 26 5.94 11.25 -5.17
CA VAL A 26 5.54 12.51 -4.52
C VAL A 26 6.23 12.66 -3.18
N PHE A 27 6.31 11.59 -2.39
CA PHE A 27 6.98 11.58 -1.11
C PHE A 27 8.48 11.84 -1.27
N GLY A 28 9.15 11.14 -2.19
CA GLY A 28 10.58 11.34 -2.46
C GLY A 28 10.89 12.77 -2.91
N ALA A 29 10.08 13.35 -3.80
CA ALA A 29 10.22 14.74 -4.22
C ALA A 29 10.06 15.74 -3.07
N ALA A 30 9.10 15.48 -2.16
CA ALA A 30 8.91 16.32 -0.97
C ALA A 30 10.12 16.24 -0.03
N VAL A 31 10.63 15.03 0.25
CA VAL A 31 11.80 14.86 1.11
C VAL A 31 13.05 15.53 0.52
N ILE A 32 13.25 15.43 -0.81
CA ILE A 32 14.36 16.11 -1.51
C ILE A 32 14.22 17.63 -1.42
N ALA A 33 13.01 18.17 -1.53
CA ALA A 33 12.78 19.61 -1.39
C ALA A 33 13.05 20.12 0.03
N ASP A 34 12.84 19.26 1.04
CA ASP A 34 13.11 19.56 2.45
C ASP A 34 14.59 19.39 2.84
N THR A 35 15.38 18.64 2.05
CA THR A 35 16.83 18.49 2.28
C THR A 35 17.59 19.68 1.69
N HIS A 36 18.43 20.34 2.49
CA HIS A 36 19.13 21.55 2.06
C HIS A 36 20.43 21.20 1.32
N PRO A 37 20.77 21.90 0.23
CA PRO A 37 21.97 21.62 -0.57
C PRO A 37 23.29 21.94 0.15
N ASP A 38 23.24 22.56 1.33
CA ASP A 38 24.41 22.88 2.15
C ASP A 38 24.85 21.72 3.08
N ASP A 39 24.14 20.58 3.07
CA ASP A 39 24.54 19.40 3.83
C ASP A 39 25.79 18.76 3.20
N ASP A 40 26.84 18.56 3.99
CA ASP A 40 28.12 17.98 3.57
C ASP A 40 28.00 16.57 2.96
N ASP A 41 26.88 15.87 3.22
CA ASP A 41 26.52 14.58 2.63
C ASP A 41 24.99 14.50 2.39
N PRO A 42 24.50 14.88 1.20
CA PRO A 42 23.07 14.91 0.90
C PRO A 42 22.45 13.51 0.83
N GLU A 43 23.23 12.46 0.55
CA GLU A 43 22.72 11.08 0.55
C GLU A 43 22.46 10.61 1.99
N ALA A 44 23.38 10.88 2.91
CA ALA A 44 23.19 10.56 4.33
C ALA A 44 22.03 11.36 4.96
N ALA A 45 21.85 12.62 4.57
CA ALA A 45 20.73 13.46 5.01
C ALA A 45 19.38 12.91 4.51
N LEU A 46 19.33 12.48 3.25
CA LEU A 46 18.14 11.85 2.65
C LEU A 46 17.78 10.53 3.36
N ASP A 47 18.77 9.66 3.60
CA ASP A 47 18.58 8.40 4.31
C ASP A 47 18.06 8.63 5.73
N ALA A 48 18.61 9.62 6.44
CA ALA A 48 18.17 10.00 7.78
C ALA A 48 16.72 10.55 7.78
N ALA A 49 16.37 11.38 6.79
CA ALA A 49 15.03 11.92 6.64
C ALA A 49 14.00 10.80 6.36
N MET A 50 14.33 9.86 5.48
CA MET A 50 13.48 8.70 5.16
C MET A 50 13.34 7.71 6.31
N ALA A 51 14.37 7.57 7.15
CA ALA A 51 14.33 6.73 8.35
C ALA A 51 13.63 7.41 9.55
N SER A 52 13.26 8.69 9.44
CA SER A 52 12.64 9.41 10.54
C SER A 52 11.26 8.81 10.92
N PRO A 53 10.89 8.82 12.22
CA PRO A 53 9.57 8.32 12.65
C PRO A 53 8.39 8.98 11.94
N GLY A 54 8.52 10.28 11.60
CA GLY A 54 7.51 11.03 10.85
C GLY A 54 7.34 10.51 9.43
N ALA A 55 8.44 10.33 8.69
CA ALA A 55 8.44 9.74 7.36
C ALA A 55 7.84 8.32 7.36
N LEU A 56 8.27 7.47 8.29
CA LEU A 56 7.76 6.11 8.43
C LEU A 56 6.26 6.08 8.73
N ALA A 57 5.76 7.00 9.59
CA ALA A 57 4.34 7.11 9.88
C ALA A 57 3.53 7.54 8.64
N GLN A 58 3.99 8.57 7.92
CA GLN A 58 3.33 9.05 6.70
C GLN A 58 3.29 7.95 5.63
N LEU A 59 4.42 7.29 5.36
CA LEU A 59 4.51 6.19 4.40
C LEU A 59 3.60 5.01 4.79
N SER A 60 3.49 4.71 6.09
CA SER A 60 2.61 3.65 6.58
C SER A 60 1.14 4.01 6.34
N VAL A 61 0.72 5.23 6.69
CA VAL A 61 -0.65 5.71 6.47
C VAL A 61 -1.01 5.71 4.98
N LEU A 62 -0.12 6.23 4.12
CA LEU A 62 -0.33 6.25 2.68
C LEU A 62 -0.41 4.83 2.09
N SER A 63 0.43 3.91 2.57
CA SER A 63 0.38 2.50 2.16
C SER A 63 -0.95 1.82 2.53
N LEU A 64 -1.48 2.11 3.73
CA LEU A 64 -2.79 1.61 4.13
C LEU A 64 -3.91 2.22 3.30
N ALA A 65 -3.84 3.52 2.96
CA ALA A 65 -4.83 4.17 2.10
C ALA A 65 -4.85 3.56 0.69
N VAL A 66 -3.67 3.29 0.10
CA VAL A 66 -3.56 2.58 -1.18
C VAL A 66 -4.15 1.18 -1.10
N THR A 67 -3.88 0.45 -0.02
CA THR A 67 -4.43 -0.89 0.21
C THR A 67 -5.95 -0.87 0.31
N LEU A 68 -6.50 0.12 1.00
CA LEU A 68 -7.95 0.32 1.14
C LEU A 68 -8.59 0.57 -0.23
N LEU A 69 -8.01 1.46 -1.04
CA LEU A 69 -8.49 1.76 -2.39
C LEU A 69 -8.42 0.56 -3.32
N SER A 70 -7.33 -0.21 -3.24
CA SER A 70 -7.16 -1.46 -4.00
C SER A 70 -8.27 -2.47 -3.66
N GLY A 71 -8.59 -2.62 -2.38
CA GLY A 71 -9.72 -3.42 -1.92
C GLY A 71 -11.08 -2.92 -2.42
N ALA A 72 -11.30 -1.61 -2.36
CA ALA A 72 -12.53 -0.98 -2.84
C ALA A 72 -12.75 -1.22 -4.34
N VAL A 73 -11.74 -0.95 -5.18
CA VAL A 73 -11.79 -1.20 -6.63
C VAL A 73 -12.05 -2.68 -6.94
N THR A 74 -11.41 -3.59 -6.20
CA THR A 74 -11.63 -5.03 -6.36
C THR A 74 -13.08 -5.41 -6.04
N GLY A 75 -13.63 -4.90 -4.94
CA GLY A 75 -15.01 -5.14 -4.53
C GLY A 75 -16.02 -4.62 -5.56
N TRP A 76 -15.77 -3.44 -6.13
CA TRP A 76 -16.60 -2.85 -7.18
C TRP A 76 -16.66 -3.69 -8.46
N LEU A 77 -15.51 -4.19 -8.89
CA LEU A 77 -15.38 -4.94 -10.15
C LEU A 77 -15.83 -6.40 -10.04
N ALA A 78 -16.01 -6.92 -8.82
CA ALA A 78 -16.44 -8.29 -8.57
C ALA A 78 -17.66 -8.37 -7.62
N PRO A 79 -18.82 -7.82 -8.01
CA PRO A 79 -20.00 -7.73 -7.13
C PRO A 79 -20.55 -9.10 -6.70
N ALA A 80 -20.28 -10.16 -7.46
CA ALA A 80 -20.73 -11.52 -7.13
C ALA A 80 -19.96 -12.15 -5.94
N ALA A 81 -18.71 -11.76 -5.70
CA ALA A 81 -17.92 -12.25 -4.56
C ALA A 81 -16.85 -11.21 -4.14
N PRO A 82 -17.26 -10.01 -3.70
CA PRO A 82 -16.35 -8.88 -3.50
C PRO A 82 -15.29 -9.18 -2.45
N TYR A 83 -15.68 -9.81 -1.34
CA TYR A 83 -14.78 -10.16 -0.25
C TYR A 83 -13.78 -11.25 -0.61
N ALA A 84 -14.19 -12.25 -1.42
CA ALA A 84 -13.30 -13.32 -1.83
C ALA A 84 -12.19 -12.81 -2.75
N ASN A 85 -12.53 -11.93 -3.70
CA ASN A 85 -11.55 -11.31 -4.59
C ASN A 85 -10.64 -10.34 -3.82
N ALA A 86 -11.19 -9.51 -2.94
CA ALA A 86 -10.41 -8.62 -2.10
C ALA A 86 -9.48 -9.36 -1.12
N ALA A 87 -9.91 -10.50 -0.58
CA ALA A 87 -9.06 -11.36 0.24
C ALA A 87 -7.84 -11.87 -0.52
N LEU A 88 -8.00 -12.25 -1.80
CA LEU A 88 -6.88 -12.68 -2.64
C LEU A 88 -5.90 -11.55 -2.93
N VAL A 89 -6.40 -10.33 -3.17
CA VAL A 89 -5.56 -9.13 -3.32
C VAL A 89 -4.80 -8.85 -2.02
N GLY A 90 -5.49 -8.86 -0.88
CA GLY A 90 -4.90 -8.65 0.43
C GLY A 90 -3.85 -9.71 0.79
N ALA A 91 -4.14 -10.98 0.53
CA ALA A 91 -3.20 -12.08 0.75
C ALA A 91 -1.96 -11.95 -0.14
N THR A 92 -2.14 -11.57 -1.41
CA THR A 92 -1.03 -11.31 -2.33
C THR A 92 -0.16 -10.17 -1.81
N GLY A 93 -0.77 -9.06 -1.36
CA GLY A 93 -0.06 -7.94 -0.76
C GLY A 93 0.70 -8.32 0.52
N THR A 94 0.09 -9.13 1.41
CA THR A 94 0.76 -9.65 2.61
C THR A 94 1.98 -10.50 2.25
N VAL A 95 1.85 -11.42 1.30
CA VAL A 95 2.96 -12.29 0.85
C VAL A 95 4.09 -11.44 0.27
N LEU A 96 3.77 -10.50 -0.62
CA LEU A 96 4.76 -9.60 -1.21
C LEU A 96 5.45 -8.72 -0.16
N GLY A 97 4.69 -8.17 0.79
CA GLY A 97 5.25 -7.34 1.86
C GLY A 97 6.18 -8.08 2.82
N LEU A 98 6.01 -9.40 2.97
CA LEU A 98 6.92 -10.25 3.75
C LEU A 98 8.11 -10.75 2.94
N ALA A 99 7.90 -11.06 1.65
CA ALA A 99 8.91 -11.65 0.78
C ALA A 99 9.90 -10.63 0.23
N LEU A 100 9.46 -9.39 -0.03
CA LEU A 100 10.31 -8.37 -0.63
C LEU A 100 11.24 -7.71 0.41
N PRO A 101 12.53 -7.57 0.10
CA PRO A 101 13.45 -6.80 0.94
C PRO A 101 13.09 -5.30 0.89
N ALA A 102 13.06 -4.67 2.06
CA ALA A 102 12.86 -3.24 2.22
C ALA A 102 14.01 -2.68 3.07
N PRO A 103 15.18 -2.40 2.46
CA PRO A 103 16.30 -1.80 3.17
C PRO A 103 15.87 -0.48 3.83
N GLY A 104 16.34 -0.22 5.05
CA GLY A 104 15.95 0.97 5.84
C GLY A 104 14.61 0.88 6.57
N PHE A 105 13.73 -0.08 6.26
CA PHE A 105 12.44 -0.20 6.94
C PHE A 105 12.54 -1.10 8.18
N PRO A 106 12.12 -0.64 9.38
CA PRO A 106 12.15 -1.48 10.58
C PRO A 106 11.36 -2.77 10.40
N ARG A 107 11.99 -3.92 10.68
CA ARG A 107 11.38 -5.25 10.50
C ARG A 107 10.01 -5.39 11.17
N ARG A 108 9.83 -4.77 12.35
CA ARG A 108 8.57 -4.77 13.10
C ARG A 108 7.46 -4.04 12.34
N LEU A 109 7.76 -2.87 11.77
CA LEU A 109 6.81 -2.12 10.95
C LEU A 109 6.46 -2.87 9.67
N ARG A 110 7.44 -3.48 9.01
CA ARG A 110 7.19 -4.31 7.82
C ARG A 110 6.22 -5.46 8.11
N ILE A 111 6.43 -6.18 9.21
CA ILE A 111 5.53 -7.27 9.62
C ILE A 111 4.14 -6.73 9.94
N ALA A 112 4.04 -5.64 10.72
CA ALA A 112 2.77 -5.03 11.06
C ALA A 112 1.99 -4.58 9.83
N MET A 113 2.67 -3.94 8.87
CA MET A 113 2.08 -3.48 7.61
C MET A 113 1.62 -4.64 6.72
N ALA A 114 2.43 -5.68 6.59
CA ALA A 114 2.05 -6.86 5.81
C ALA A 114 0.81 -7.55 6.40
N LEU A 115 0.74 -7.67 7.73
CA LEU A 115 -0.41 -8.24 8.42
C LEU A 115 -1.66 -7.33 8.35
N ALA A 116 -1.47 -6.01 8.36
CA ALA A 116 -2.54 -5.04 8.20
C ALA A 116 -3.13 -5.01 6.77
N THR A 117 -2.37 -5.51 5.77
CA THR A 117 -2.77 -5.44 4.36
C THR A 117 -4.10 -6.17 4.11
N LEU A 118 -4.24 -7.40 4.60
CA LEU A 118 -5.44 -8.21 4.41
C LEU A 118 -6.71 -7.59 5.02
N PRO A 119 -6.77 -7.24 6.32
CA PRO A 119 -7.96 -6.62 6.89
C PRO A 119 -8.29 -5.26 6.28
N VAL A 120 -7.30 -4.47 5.87
CA VAL A 120 -7.54 -3.18 5.21
C VAL A 120 -8.08 -3.35 3.80
N THR A 121 -7.59 -4.33 3.04
CA THR A 121 -8.13 -4.64 1.71
C THR A 121 -9.59 -5.08 1.81
N LEU A 122 -9.91 -5.91 2.81
CA LEU A 122 -11.30 -6.32 3.09
C LEU A 122 -12.17 -5.15 3.52
N ALA A 123 -11.67 -4.26 4.37
CA ALA A 123 -12.37 -3.05 4.79
C ALA A 123 -12.69 -2.13 3.60
N GLY A 124 -11.75 -2.01 2.64
CA GLY A 124 -11.97 -1.26 1.41
C GLY A 124 -13.09 -1.84 0.56
N ALA A 125 -13.09 -3.16 0.37
CA ALA A 125 -14.16 -3.84 -0.35
C ALA A 125 -15.52 -3.65 0.33
N TRP A 126 -15.59 -3.87 1.65
CA TRP A 126 -16.80 -3.65 2.43
C TRP A 126 -17.31 -2.21 2.37
N GLY A 127 -16.40 -1.25 2.56
CA GLY A 127 -16.73 0.17 2.57
C GLY A 127 -17.24 0.68 1.23
N LEU A 128 -16.97 0.00 0.11
CA LEU A 128 -17.56 0.37 -1.17
C LEU A 128 -18.85 -0.41 -1.46
N THR A 129 -18.87 -1.72 -1.20
CA THR A 129 -20.07 -2.55 -1.44
C THR A 129 -21.24 -2.15 -0.57
N ALA A 130 -21.00 -1.67 0.65
CA ALA A 130 -22.04 -1.17 1.55
C ALA A 130 -22.74 0.10 1.04
N PHE A 131 -22.12 0.87 0.13
CA PHE A 131 -22.69 2.10 -0.42
C PHE A 131 -23.28 1.95 -1.81
N THR A 132 -22.91 0.88 -2.54
CA THR A 132 -23.37 0.62 -3.91
C THR A 132 -24.41 -0.49 -4.02
N GLY A 133 -24.69 -1.20 -2.92
CA GLY A 133 -25.61 -2.34 -2.84
C GLY A 133 -27.01 -2.00 -2.38
#